data_AF-A0A645H674-F1
#
_entry.id   AF-A0A645H674-F1
#
_cell.length_a   1.000
_cell.length_b   1.000
_cell.length_c   1.000
_cell.angle_alpha   90.00
_cell.angle_beta   90.00
_cell.angle_gamma   90.00
#
_symmetry.space_group_name_H-M   'P 1'
#
loop_
_entity.id
_entity.type
_entity.pdbx_description
1 polymer ?
#
loop_
_entity_poly.entity_id
_entity_poly.type
_entity_poly.pdbx_seq_one_letter_code
_entity_poly.pdbx_strand_id
1 'polypeptide(L)' 'MAKGKNLIAQNIKQKARETSIPIVENKPLAQALYKEVEIGQMISPQLYEAVAEILAYVYSLKEKI' A
#
# COMPACT_ATOMS: atom_id res chain seq x y z
N MET A 1 -3.27 9.51 4.07
CA MET A 1 -3.65 8.47 3.10
C MET A 1 -3.41 9.00 1.70
N ALA A 2 -2.95 8.18 0.76
CA ALA A 2 -2.62 8.61 -0.59
C ALA A 2 -2.82 7.49 -1.62
N LYS A 3 -3.12 7.87 -2.87
CA LYS A 3 -3.26 7.01 -4.05
C LYS A 3 -2.72 7.79 -5.25
N GLY A 4 -2.00 7.17 -6.18
CA GLY A 4 -1.40 7.89 -7.29
C GLY A 4 -0.86 7.00 -8.40
N LYS A 5 -0.66 7.61 -9.59
CA LYS A 5 -0.03 7.00 -10.77
C LYS A 5 1.06 7.91 -11.32
N ASN A 6 1.96 7.36 -12.14
CA ASN A 6 3.04 8.10 -12.81
C ASN A 6 3.85 8.95 -11.80
N LEU A 7 4.00 10.25 -12.07
CA LEU A 7 4.76 11.18 -11.23
C LEU A 7 4.25 11.23 -9.79
N ILE A 8 2.93 11.18 -9.57
CA ILE A 8 2.35 11.20 -8.23
C ILE A 8 2.80 9.95 -7.44
N ALA A 9 2.80 8.78 -8.08
CA ALA A 9 3.27 7.55 -7.45
C ALA A 9 4.77 7.59 -7.11
N GLN A 10 5.59 8.24 -7.95
CA GLN A 10 7.00 8.45 -7.65
C GLN A 10 7.18 9.36 -6.43
N ASN A 11 6.43 10.47 -6.36
CA ASN A 11 6.48 11.39 -5.24
C ASN A 11 6.05 10.71 -3.91
N ILE A 12 5.01 9.87 -3.95
CA ILE A 12 4.58 9.08 -2.78
C ILE A 12 5.72 8.15 -2.31
N LYS A 13 6.35 7.42 -3.23
CA LYS A 13 7.47 6.52 -2.89
C LYS A 13 8.68 7.27 -2.35
N GLN A 14 9.00 8.43 -2.93
CA GLN A 14 10.08 9.28 -2.43
C GLN A 14 9.78 9.71 -0.99
N LYS A 15 8.56 10.19 -0.73
CA LYS A 15 8.19 10.62 0.62
C LYS A 15 8.22 9.48 1.62
N ALA A 16 7.76 8.30 1.23
CA ALA A 16 7.81 7.10 2.06
C ALA A 16 9.26 6.72 2.44
N ARG A 17 10.22 6.85 1.52
CA ARG A 17 11.65 6.62 1.80
C ARG A 17 12.20 7.63 2.81
N GLU A 18 11.88 8.92 2.65
CA GLU A 18 12.31 9.98 3.57
C GLU A 18 11.81 9.75 4.99
N THR A 19 10.64 9.15 5.17
CA THR A 19 10.01 8.91 6.47
C THR A 19 10.14 7.47 6.97
N SER A 20 10.98 6.65 6.32
CA SER A 20 11.20 5.24 6.68
C SER A 20 9.91 4.38 6.71
N ILE A 21 8.95 4.69 5.84
CA ILE A 21 7.76 3.87 5.63
C ILE A 21 8.13 2.71 4.68
N PRO A 22 7.90 1.43 5.05
CA PRO A 22 8.21 0.29 4.19
C PRO A 22 7.40 0.33 2.90
N ILE A 23 8.04 -0.01 1.80
CA ILE A 23 7.43 -0.07 0.47
C ILE A 23 7.36 -1.54 0.05
N VAL A 24 6.15 -2.05 -0.14
CA VAL A 24 5.91 -3.43 -0.59
C VAL A 24 5.34 -3.39 -2.00
N GLU A 25 5.95 -4.14 -2.92
CA GLU A 25 5.48 -4.22 -4.30
C GLU A 25 4.51 -5.40 -4.48
N ASN A 26 3.25 -5.09 -4.77
CA ASN A 26 2.24 -6.05 -5.21
C ASN A 26 1.43 -5.39 -6.34
N LYS A 27 1.78 -5.69 -7.59
CA LYS A 27 1.17 -5.04 -8.76
C LYS A 27 -0.33 -5.31 -8.88
N PRO A 28 -0.84 -6.56 -8.77
CA PRO A 28 -2.28 -6.83 -8.84
C PRO A 28 -3.07 -6.06 -7.79
N LEU A 29 -2.64 -6.11 -6.52
CA LEU A 29 -3.34 -5.44 -5.43
C LEU A 29 -3.29 -3.93 -5.57
N ALA A 30 -2.13 -3.36 -5.93
CA ALA A 30 -2.01 -1.92 -6.14
C ALA A 30 -2.93 -1.42 -7.27
N GLN A 31 -3.08 -2.19 -8.35
CA GLN A 31 -3.99 -1.85 -9.45
C GLN A 31 -5.46 -1.96 -9.02
N ALA A 32 -5.83 -3.00 -8.27
CA ALA A 32 -7.19 -3.18 -7.76
C ALA A 32 -7.57 -2.02 -6.82
N LEU A 33 -6.74 -1.74 -5.81
CA LEU A 33 -6.93 -0.60 -4.90
C LEU A 33 -6.98 0.73 -5.64
N TYR A 34 -6.15 0.92 -6.68
CA TYR A 34 -6.18 2.14 -7.47
C TYR A 34 -7.54 2.35 -8.16
N LYS A 35 -8.11 1.27 -8.71
CA LYS A 35 -9.36 1.31 -9.48
C LYS A 35 -10.61 1.35 -8.61
N GLU A 36 -10.62 0.66 -7.48
CA GLU A 36 -11.86 0.35 -6.75
C GLU A 36 -12.04 1.17 -5.47
N VAL A 37 -10.97 1.77 -4.94
CA VAL A 37 -11.00 2.44 -3.62
C VAL A 37 -10.60 3.91 -3.75
N GLU A 38 -11.43 4.81 -3.25
CA GLU A 38 -11.08 6.24 -3.13
C GLU A 38 -10.38 6.57 -1.82
N ILE A 39 -9.61 7.65 -1.82
CA ILE A 39 -8.86 8.08 -0.63
C ILE A 39 -9.84 8.39 0.50
N GLY A 40 -9.60 7.79 1.67
CA GLY A 40 -10.44 7.96 2.85
C GLY A 40 -11.65 7.03 2.91
N GLN A 41 -11.89 6.23 1.88
CA GLN A 41 -12.90 5.18 1.90
C GLN A 41 -12.35 3.89 2.52
N MET A 42 -13.28 3.07 3.02
CA MET A 42 -12.95 1.70 3.42
C MET A 42 -12.64 0.85 2.19
N ILE A 43 -11.75 -0.12 2.38
CA ILE A 43 -11.39 -1.10 1.37
C ILE A 43 -12.59 -2.02 1.13
N SER A 44 -12.77 -2.51 -0.09
CA SER A 44 -13.85 -3.45 -0.38
C SER A 44 -13.58 -4.82 0.26
N PRO A 45 -14.60 -5.56 0.75
CA PRO A 45 -14.40 -6.86 1.39
C PRO A 45 -13.64 -7.89 0.55
N GLN A 46 -13.77 -7.83 -0.78
CA GLN A 46 -13.09 -8.73 -1.71
C GLN A 46 -11.56 -8.54 -1.72
N LEU A 47 -11.05 -7.41 -1.22
CA LEU A 47 -9.62 -7.11 -1.14
C LEU A 47 -9.05 -7.33 0.26
N TYR A 48 -9.87 -7.71 1.25
CA TYR A 48 -9.44 -7.82 2.64
C TYR A 48 -8.33 -8.85 2.85
N GLU A 49 -8.45 -10.02 2.24
CA GLU A 49 -7.44 -11.07 2.35
C GLU A 49 -6.08 -10.61 1.84
N ALA A 50 -6.03 -10.09 0.62
CA ALA A 50 -4.80 -9.58 0.02
C ALA A 50 -4.18 -8.42 0.82
N VAL A 51 -4.99 -7.54 1.41
CA VAL A 51 -4.49 -6.46 2.27
C VAL A 51 -3.98 -7.01 3.60
N ALA A 52 -4.67 -7.99 4.19
CA ALA A 52 -4.25 -8.63 5.43
C ALA A 52 -2.91 -9.35 5.27
N GLU A 53 -2.65 -9.99 4.12
CA GLU A 53 -1.35 -10.58 3.80
C GLU A 53 -0.22 -9.54 3.81
N ILE A 54 -0.44 -8.36 3.20
CA ILE A 54 0.55 -7.27 3.21
C ILE A 54 0.79 -6.77 4.63
N LEU A 55 -0.27 -6.61 5.43
CA LEU A 55 -0.14 -6.20 6.83
C LEU A 55 0.66 -7.23 7.63
N ALA A 56 0.34 -8.51 7.51
CA ALA A 56 1.05 -9.60 8.17
C ALA A 56 2.54 -9.60 7.79
N TYR A 57 2.86 -9.43 6.51
CA TYR A 57 4.23 -9.30 6.04
C TYR A 57 4.95 -8.11 6.70
N VAL A 58 4.34 -6.92 6.70
CA VAL A 58 4.93 -5.71 7.30
C VAL A 58 5.15 -5.88 8.81
N TYR A 59 4.21 -6.51 9.53
CA TYR A 59 4.39 -6.79 10.96
C TYR A 59 5.54 -7.78 11.20
N SER A 60 5.67 -8.81 10.38
CA SER A 60 6.77 -9.79 10.49
C SER A 60 8.16 -9.17 10.27
N LEU A 61 8.24 -8.07 9.50
CA LEU A 61 9.48 -7.31 9.33
C LEU A 61 9.83 -6.50 10.58
N LYS A 62 8.84 -5.97 11.29
CA LYS A 62 9.07 -5.20 12.52
C LYS A 62 9.51 -6.07 13.69
N GLU A 63 9.05 -7.32 13.77
CA GLU A 63 9.47 -8.26 14.82
C GLU A 63 10.92 -8.74 14.67
N LYS A 64 11.55 -8.53 13.51
CA LYS A 64 12.93 -8.92 13.22
C LYS A 64 13.94 -7.78 13.42
N ILE A 65 13.49 -6.62 13.91
CA ILE A 65 14.32 -5.43 14.16
C ILE A 65 14.44 -5.20 15.67
#